data_AF-A0A6F9C5I1-F1
#
_entry.id   AF-A0A6F9C5I1-F1
#
_cell.length_a   1.000
_cell.length_b   1.000
_cell.length_c   1.000
_cell.angle_alpha   90.00
_cell.angle_beta   90.00
_cell.angle_gamma   90.00
#
_symmetry.space_group_name_H-M   'P 1'
#
loop_
_entity.id
_entity.type
_entity.pdbx_description
1 polymer ?
#
loop_
_entity_poly.entity_id
_entity_poly.type
_entity_poly.pdbx_seq_one_letter_code
_entity_poly.pdbx_strand_id
1 'polypeptide(L)'
;MHVLLLKEPREGGSGPDPYIKALASHGHKATLIPVLSFTFVSLNTLSDKLFQPEQHGGMVFTSPRAVEAVRMCLEDDERREEWNRDMKDKWNAKSIYVVGKATAAAGVPLETLMVYQTAQHPDLEKNLKNHFTEQFAAIGPTTADAMTAEGLSVSCSADRPTAEHLATGIAKALQ
;
A
#
# COMPACT_ATOMS: atom_id res chain seq x y z
N MET A 1 6.50 -11.43 25.50
CA MET A 1 5.43 -10.39 25.47
C MET A 1 4.65 -10.51 24.16
N HIS A 2 3.39 -10.05 24.16
CA HIS A 2 2.54 -10.01 22.97
C HIS A 2 2.60 -8.61 22.35
N VAL A 3 2.89 -8.52 21.05
CA VAL A 3 3.07 -7.27 20.31
C VAL A 3 2.00 -7.19 19.22
N LEU A 4 1.32 -6.04 19.11
CA LEU A 4 0.40 -5.76 18.03
C LEU A 4 1.10 -4.97 16.93
N LEU A 5 1.00 -5.46 15.70
CA LEU A 5 1.51 -4.80 14.51
C LEU A 5 0.33 -4.20 13.74
N LEU A 6 0.20 -2.88 13.79
CA LEU A 6 -0.80 -2.12 13.03
C LEU A 6 -0.25 -1.76 11.65
N LYS A 7 -0.34 -2.68 10.69
CA LYS A 7 0.18 -2.51 9.32
C LYS A 7 -0.52 -3.42 8.34
N GLU A 8 -0.38 -3.11 7.05
CA GLU A 8 -0.86 -3.99 5.99
C GLU A 8 -0.02 -5.27 5.88
N PRO A 9 -0.65 -6.45 5.68
CA PRO A 9 0.06 -7.69 5.42
C PRO A 9 1.00 -7.57 4.22
N ARG A 10 2.05 -8.39 4.18
CA ARG A 10 2.87 -8.51 2.98
C ARG A 10 2.03 -9.08 1.83
N GLU A 11 1.96 -8.36 0.70
CA GLU A 11 1.33 -8.86 -0.53
C GLU A 11 2.25 -9.88 -1.24
N GLY A 12 1.68 -11.01 -1.69
CA GLY A 12 2.31 -11.93 -2.67
C GLY A 12 3.51 -12.78 -2.21
N GLY A 13 3.80 -12.89 -0.91
CA GLY A 13 4.93 -13.69 -0.39
C GLY A 13 4.53 -15.06 0.19
N SER A 14 5.30 -16.12 -0.08
CA SER A 14 5.23 -17.35 0.72
C SER A 14 6.03 -17.17 2.03
N GLY A 15 5.39 -17.45 3.16
CA GLY A 15 5.99 -17.39 4.49
C GLY A 15 5.45 -16.30 5.42
N PRO A 16 5.86 -16.30 6.70
CA PRO A 16 5.39 -15.35 7.71
C PRO A 16 5.87 -13.91 7.40
N ASP A 17 5.07 -12.93 7.82
CA ASP A 17 5.42 -11.51 7.67
C ASP A 17 6.80 -11.21 8.31
N PRO A 18 7.69 -10.44 7.65
CA PRO A 18 9.02 -10.15 8.17
C PRO A 18 9.04 -9.56 9.58
N TYR A 19 8.05 -8.74 9.94
CA TYR A 19 7.93 -8.15 11.28
C TYR A 19 7.58 -9.20 12.33
N ILE A 20 6.69 -10.14 11.99
CA ILE A 20 6.37 -11.27 12.87
C ILE A 20 7.61 -12.12 13.11
N LYS A 21 8.38 -12.42 12.05
CA LYS A 21 9.62 -13.19 12.15
C LYS A 21 10.69 -12.49 13.01
N ALA A 22 10.90 -11.19 12.80
CA ALA A 22 11.89 -10.41 13.55
C ALA A 22 11.53 -10.26 15.04
N LEU A 23 10.25 -10.13 15.37
CA LEU A 23 9.79 -10.12 16.76
C LEU A 23 9.91 -11.49 17.42
N ALA A 24 9.60 -12.57 16.69
CA ALA A 24 9.76 -13.92 17.18
C ALA A 24 11.23 -14.27 17.51
N SER A 25 12.21 -13.76 16.72
CA SER A 25 13.63 -13.96 17.02
C SER A 25 14.10 -13.27 18.30
N HIS A 26 13.33 -12.32 18.83
CA HIS A 26 13.54 -11.66 20.12
C HIS A 26 12.62 -12.22 21.23
N GLY A 27 11.95 -13.36 21.00
CA GLY A 27 11.08 -13.99 22.00
C GLY A 27 9.72 -13.30 22.18
N HIS A 28 9.32 -12.44 21.23
CA HIS A 28 8.01 -11.77 21.25
C HIS A 28 7.02 -12.46 20.33
N LYS A 29 5.78 -12.66 20.80
CA LYS A 29 4.68 -13.13 19.96
C LYS A 29 4.03 -11.91 19.32
N ALA A 30 3.89 -11.90 17.99
CA ALA A 30 3.29 -10.78 17.27
C ALA A 30 1.93 -11.16 16.65
N THR A 31 0.95 -10.26 16.72
CA THR A 31 -0.30 -10.32 15.97
C THR A 31 -0.35 -9.14 15.01
N LEU A 32 -0.57 -9.39 13.73
CA LEU A 32 -0.73 -8.35 12.71
C LEU A 32 -2.21 -8.01 12.54
N ILE A 33 -2.53 -6.72 12.63
CA ILE A 33 -3.86 -6.17 12.41
C ILE A 33 -3.76 -5.20 11.21
N PRO A 34 -4.41 -5.50 10.07
CA PRO A 34 -4.51 -4.57 8.96
C PRO A 34 -5.31 -3.34 9.39
N VAL A 35 -4.87 -2.16 8.96
CA VAL A 35 -5.46 -0.88 9.37
C VAL A 35 -6.01 -0.10 8.18
N LEU A 36 -5.53 -0.41 6.99
CA LEU A 36 -6.02 0.10 5.73
C LEU A 36 -6.86 -0.97 5.03
N SER A 37 -7.81 -0.50 4.25
CA SER A 37 -8.45 -1.25 3.19
C SER A 37 -8.48 -0.36 1.96
N PHE A 38 -8.81 -0.94 0.82
CA PHE A 38 -8.96 -0.20 -0.41
C PHE A 38 -10.05 -0.84 -1.24
N THR A 39 -10.66 -0.03 -2.09
CA THR A 39 -11.62 -0.49 -3.09
C THR A 39 -11.25 0.10 -4.42
N PHE A 40 -11.49 -0.69 -5.48
CA PHE A 40 -11.41 -0.18 -6.83
C PHE A 40 -12.69 0.58 -7.18
N VAL A 41 -12.52 1.74 -7.78
CA VAL A 41 -13.60 2.64 -8.16
C VAL A 41 -13.43 3.04 -9.62
N SER A 42 -14.50 3.51 -10.25
CA SER A 42 -14.46 4.02 -11.63
C SER A 42 -13.96 3.01 -12.69
N LEU A 43 -14.02 1.70 -12.42
CA LEU A 43 -13.50 0.66 -13.34
C LEU A 43 -14.17 0.70 -14.72
N ASN A 44 -15.46 1.02 -14.79
CA ASN A 44 -16.16 1.16 -16.07
C ASN A 44 -15.60 2.33 -16.88
N THR A 45 -15.46 3.50 -16.26
CA THR A 45 -14.88 4.70 -16.88
C THR A 45 -13.42 4.48 -17.29
N LEU A 46 -12.64 3.76 -16.47
CA LEU A 46 -11.29 3.37 -16.80
C LEU A 46 -11.27 2.46 -18.03
N SER A 47 -12.14 1.45 -18.06
CA SER A 47 -12.28 0.54 -19.20
C SER A 47 -12.59 1.32 -20.48
N ASP A 48 -13.62 2.18 -20.47
CA ASP A 48 -13.99 2.96 -21.65
C ASP A 48 -12.82 3.83 -22.18
N LYS A 49 -12.06 4.47 -21.27
CA LYS A 49 -10.89 5.27 -21.64
C LYS A 49 -9.73 4.43 -22.17
N LEU A 50 -9.52 3.20 -21.68
CA LEU A 50 -8.49 2.28 -22.18
C LEU A 50 -8.73 1.88 -23.64
N PHE A 51 -9.98 1.87 -24.09
CA PHE A 51 -10.34 1.57 -25.49
C PHE A 51 -10.51 2.82 -26.36
N GLN A 52 -10.06 3.99 -25.87
CA GLN A 52 -10.02 5.27 -26.60
C GLN A 52 -8.63 5.91 -26.54
N PRO A 53 -7.56 5.20 -26.95
CA PRO A 53 -6.18 5.70 -26.86
C PRO A 53 -5.96 6.99 -27.65
N GLU A 54 -6.69 7.22 -28.74
CA GLU A 54 -6.62 8.43 -29.57
C GLU A 54 -6.97 9.72 -28.82
N GLN A 55 -7.78 9.64 -27.77
CA GLN A 55 -8.15 10.79 -26.95
C GLN A 55 -7.07 11.17 -25.91
N HIS A 56 -6.01 10.37 -25.78
CA HIS A 56 -5.01 10.53 -24.73
C HIS A 56 -3.59 10.56 -25.31
N GLY A 57 -2.72 11.38 -24.74
CA GLY A 57 -1.30 11.45 -25.13
C GLY A 57 -0.44 10.32 -24.56
N GLY A 58 -0.94 9.63 -23.53
CA GLY A 58 -0.16 8.68 -22.75
C GLY A 58 -0.86 8.27 -21.45
N MET A 59 -0.18 7.44 -20.65
CA MET A 59 -0.66 7.00 -19.33
C MET A 59 0.41 7.23 -18.27
N VAL A 60 -0.01 7.51 -17.03
CA VAL A 60 0.88 7.61 -15.86
C VAL A 60 0.39 6.66 -14.78
N PHE A 61 1.25 5.76 -14.31
CA PHE A 61 0.95 4.86 -13.19
C PHE A 61 1.74 5.25 -11.95
N THR A 62 1.07 5.63 -10.87
CA THR A 62 1.73 6.07 -9.63
C THR A 62 1.67 5.07 -8.49
N SER A 63 0.99 3.94 -8.73
CA SER A 63 0.68 2.94 -7.72
C SER A 63 0.52 1.58 -8.40
N PRO A 64 1.01 0.48 -7.81
CA PRO A 64 0.73 -0.86 -8.32
C PRO A 64 -0.77 -1.14 -8.41
N ARG A 65 -1.58 -0.54 -7.52
CA ARG A 65 -3.04 -0.66 -7.56
C ARG A 65 -3.63 -0.08 -8.85
N ALA A 66 -3.06 0.98 -9.40
CA ALA A 66 -3.54 1.52 -10.67
C ALA A 66 -3.29 0.53 -11.84
N VAL A 67 -2.20 -0.24 -11.78
CA VAL A 67 -1.92 -1.32 -12.75
C VAL A 67 -2.89 -2.48 -12.55
N GLU A 68 -3.18 -2.85 -11.31
CA GLU A 68 -4.19 -3.87 -10.97
C GLU A 68 -5.58 -3.47 -11.50
N ALA A 69 -5.98 -2.20 -11.35
CA ALA A 69 -7.24 -1.69 -11.87
C ALA A 69 -7.33 -1.84 -13.40
N VAL A 70 -6.25 -1.54 -14.13
CA VAL A 70 -6.20 -1.80 -15.59
C VAL A 70 -6.31 -3.29 -15.89
N ARG A 71 -5.63 -4.15 -15.13
CA ARG A 71 -5.76 -5.61 -15.29
C ARG A 71 -7.21 -6.06 -15.12
N MET A 72 -7.91 -5.52 -14.12
CA MET A 72 -9.33 -5.84 -13.85
C MET A 72 -10.24 -5.40 -15.01
N CYS A 73 -9.97 -4.26 -15.64
CA CYS A 73 -10.72 -3.82 -16.83
C CYS A 73 -10.55 -4.77 -18.04
N LEU A 74 -9.56 -5.66 -18.01
CA LEU A 74 -9.23 -6.62 -19.05
C LEU A 74 -9.54 -8.08 -18.65
N GLU A 75 -10.27 -8.30 -17.56
CA GLU A 75 -10.68 -9.66 -17.15
C GLU A 75 -11.78 -10.23 -18.04
N ASP A 76 -12.64 -9.38 -18.61
CA ASP A 76 -13.64 -9.78 -19.60
C ASP A 76 -12.97 -10.29 -20.90
N ASP A 77 -13.48 -11.39 -21.44
CA ASP A 77 -12.88 -12.09 -22.58
C ASP A 77 -12.89 -11.24 -23.85
N GLU A 78 -13.99 -10.52 -24.13
CA GLU A 78 -14.10 -9.66 -25.31
C GLU A 78 -13.14 -8.48 -25.22
N ARG A 79 -13.11 -7.79 -24.07
CA ARG A 79 -12.16 -6.71 -23.81
C ARG A 79 -10.72 -7.19 -23.90
N ARG A 80 -10.41 -8.37 -23.39
CA ARG A 80 -9.06 -8.94 -23.43
C ARG A 80 -8.63 -9.27 -24.86
N GLU A 81 -9.53 -9.81 -25.68
CA GLU A 81 -9.27 -10.06 -27.09
C GLU A 81 -9.04 -8.78 -27.88
N GLU A 82 -9.91 -7.77 -27.70
CA GLU A 82 -9.74 -6.45 -28.31
C GLU A 82 -8.42 -5.81 -27.87
N TRP A 83 -8.07 -5.92 -26.59
CA TRP A 83 -6.82 -5.41 -26.06
C TRP A 83 -5.59 -6.04 -26.74
N ASN A 84 -5.60 -7.37 -26.87
CA ASN A 84 -4.51 -8.12 -27.50
C ASN A 84 -4.46 -7.96 -29.03
N ARG A 85 -5.58 -7.59 -29.66
CA ARG A 85 -5.67 -7.41 -31.11
C ARG A 85 -4.90 -6.17 -31.56
N ASP A 86 -5.12 -5.03 -30.92
CA ASP A 86 -4.52 -3.76 -31.36
C ASP A 86 -4.40 -2.66 -30.28
N MET A 87 -5.21 -2.64 -29.22
CA MET A 87 -5.15 -1.55 -28.22
C MET A 87 -3.82 -1.51 -27.48
N LYS A 88 -3.26 -2.67 -27.15
CA LYS A 88 -1.96 -2.75 -26.48
C LYS A 88 -0.87 -2.04 -27.27
N ASP A 89 -0.84 -2.26 -28.59
CA ASP A 89 0.16 -1.64 -29.47
C ASP A 89 -0.10 -0.15 -29.66
N LYS A 90 -1.37 0.27 -29.73
CA LYS A 90 -1.76 1.69 -29.76
C LYS A 90 -1.31 2.45 -28.50
N TRP A 91 -1.40 1.83 -27.32
CA TRP A 91 -0.89 2.41 -26.08
C TRP A 91 0.64 2.36 -26.00
N ASN A 92 1.28 1.29 -26.47
CA ASN A 92 2.74 1.19 -26.50
C ASN A 92 3.39 2.22 -27.45
N ALA A 93 2.66 2.69 -28.47
CA ALA A 93 3.10 3.78 -29.34
C ALA A 93 3.00 5.18 -28.68
N LYS A 94 2.42 5.28 -27.47
CA LYS A 94 2.23 6.52 -26.72
C LYS A 94 3.18 6.59 -25.51
N SER A 95 3.22 7.75 -24.85
CA SER A 95 4.10 7.94 -23.70
C SER A 95 3.50 7.26 -22.45
N ILE A 96 4.16 6.22 -21.94
CA ILE A 96 3.76 5.55 -20.69
C ILE A 96 4.80 5.88 -19.61
N TYR A 97 4.36 6.54 -18.55
CA TYR A 97 5.18 6.90 -17.41
C TYR A 97 4.77 6.08 -16.19
N VAL A 98 5.76 5.73 -15.36
CA VAL A 98 5.52 5.11 -14.05
C VAL A 98 6.19 5.97 -13.01
N VAL A 99 5.47 6.39 -11.98
CA VAL A 99 6.03 7.13 -10.84
C VAL A 99 6.64 6.13 -9.86
N GLY A 100 7.95 5.91 -10.01
CA GLY A 100 8.88 5.72 -8.89
C GLY A 100 9.50 7.07 -8.52
N LYS A 101 10.55 7.11 -7.67
CA LYS A 101 11.26 8.34 -7.23
C LYS A 101 11.62 9.39 -8.32
N ALA A 102 11.44 9.11 -9.61
CA ALA A 102 11.89 9.92 -10.74
C ALA A 102 10.82 10.79 -11.45
N THR A 103 9.51 10.61 -11.22
CA THR A 103 8.50 11.11 -12.19
C THR A 103 7.80 12.43 -11.79
N ALA A 104 8.18 13.05 -10.66
CA ALA A 104 7.54 14.28 -10.17
C ALA A 104 7.86 15.57 -10.98
N ALA A 105 8.73 15.54 -12.00
CA ALA A 105 9.32 16.74 -12.62
C ALA A 105 8.83 17.13 -14.03
N ALA A 106 7.87 16.40 -14.63
CA ALA A 106 7.66 16.48 -16.09
C ALA A 106 6.70 17.56 -16.61
N GLY A 107 5.97 18.30 -15.77
CA GLY A 107 5.18 19.49 -16.20
C GLY A 107 4.12 19.24 -17.29
N VAL A 108 3.70 17.99 -17.51
CA VAL A 108 2.71 17.61 -18.53
C VAL A 108 1.29 17.95 -18.03
N PRO A 109 0.38 18.50 -18.87
CA PRO A 109 -1.03 18.60 -18.51
C PRO A 109 -1.61 17.18 -18.34
N LEU A 110 -2.05 16.85 -17.13
CA LEU A 110 -2.53 15.51 -16.76
C LEU A 110 -4.03 15.57 -16.42
N GLU A 111 -4.83 14.73 -17.09
CA GLU A 111 -6.17 14.36 -16.60
C GLU A 111 -6.01 13.23 -15.56
N THR A 112 -6.54 13.42 -14.35
CA THR A 112 -6.43 12.44 -13.27
C THR A 112 -7.72 11.64 -13.13
N LEU A 113 -7.66 10.32 -13.31
CA LEU A 113 -8.75 9.41 -12.98
C LEU A 113 -8.41 8.62 -11.71
N MET A 114 -9.22 8.78 -10.67
CA MET A 114 -9.10 7.97 -9.45
C MET A 114 -9.70 6.59 -9.69
N VAL A 115 -8.85 5.56 -9.60
CA VAL A 115 -9.22 4.15 -9.88
C VAL A 115 -9.21 3.27 -8.62
N TYR A 116 -8.69 3.78 -7.51
CA TYR A 116 -8.82 3.17 -6.19
C TYR A 116 -8.87 4.25 -5.12
N GLN A 117 -9.47 3.91 -3.98
CA GLN A 117 -9.47 4.76 -2.79
C GLN A 117 -8.99 3.95 -1.59
N THR A 118 -8.13 4.54 -0.77
CA THR A 118 -7.74 3.99 0.54
C THR A 118 -8.77 4.40 1.58
N ALA A 119 -9.20 3.44 2.39
CA ALA A 119 -10.11 3.62 3.50
C ALA A 119 -9.54 2.93 4.75
N GLN A 120 -10.14 3.20 5.91
CA GLN A 120 -9.87 2.42 7.12
C GLN A 120 -10.35 0.97 6.94
N HIS A 121 -9.62 0.01 7.49
CA HIS A 121 -10.08 -1.38 7.48
C HIS A 121 -11.41 -1.51 8.24
N PRO A 122 -12.48 -2.11 7.64
CA PRO A 122 -13.82 -2.13 8.24
C PRO A 122 -13.86 -2.83 9.61
N ASP A 123 -12.98 -3.82 9.81
CA ASP A 123 -12.85 -4.53 11.09
C ASP A 123 -11.83 -3.92 12.08
N LEU A 124 -11.26 -2.73 11.81
CA LEU A 124 -10.18 -2.19 12.63
C LEU A 124 -10.59 -2.05 14.11
N GLU A 125 -11.73 -1.42 14.40
CA GLU A 125 -12.20 -1.25 15.78
C GLU A 125 -12.45 -2.60 16.48
N LYS A 126 -13.02 -3.56 15.76
CA LYS A 126 -13.26 -4.91 16.27
C LYS A 126 -11.96 -5.62 16.63
N ASN A 127 -10.92 -5.42 15.81
CA ASN A 127 -9.60 -6.01 16.02
C ASN A 127 -8.83 -5.34 17.19
N LEU A 128 -9.08 -4.05 17.45
CA LEU A 128 -8.44 -3.29 18.53
C LEU A 128 -9.06 -3.54 19.93
N LYS A 129 -10.37 -3.82 20.03
CA LYS A 129 -11.09 -3.95 21.32
C LYS A 129 -10.56 -5.04 22.26
N ASN A 130 -9.73 -5.96 21.79
CA ASN A 130 -9.25 -7.11 22.56
C ASN A 130 -7.79 -6.99 23.04
N HIS A 131 -7.09 -5.91 22.71
CA HIS A 131 -5.66 -5.82 22.96
C HIS A 131 -5.23 -4.38 23.23
N PHE A 132 -5.00 -4.04 24.50
CA PHE A 132 -4.31 -2.80 24.86
C PHE A 132 -3.21 -3.08 25.89
N THR A 133 -1.99 -2.73 25.54
CA THR A 133 -0.83 -2.59 26.43
C THR A 133 -0.26 -1.19 26.24
N GLU A 134 0.17 -0.56 27.32
CA GLU A 134 0.44 0.89 27.46
C GLU A 134 1.70 1.41 26.75
N GLN A 135 2.36 0.58 25.92
CA GLN A 135 3.66 0.91 25.29
C GLN A 135 3.55 0.91 23.76
N PHE A 136 3.97 2.02 23.17
CA PHE A 136 3.85 2.30 21.75
C PHE A 136 5.21 2.31 21.05
N ALA A 137 5.28 1.72 19.86
CA ALA A 137 6.48 1.73 19.03
C ALA A 137 6.15 2.31 17.65
N ALA A 138 7.00 3.21 17.15
CA ALA A 138 6.87 3.82 15.84
C ALA A 138 7.87 3.20 14.85
N ILE A 139 7.45 3.01 13.59
CA ILE A 139 8.34 2.50 12.53
C ILE A 139 9.31 3.56 11.99
N GLY A 140 9.11 4.83 12.36
CA GLY A 140 10.00 5.93 12.02
C GLY A 140 9.50 7.27 12.58
N PRO A 141 10.29 8.35 12.38
CA PRO A 141 10.06 9.65 13.02
C PRO A 141 8.69 10.25 12.72
N THR A 142 8.25 10.24 11.46
CA THR A 142 6.94 10.80 11.07
C THR A 142 5.77 10.12 11.80
N THR A 143 5.87 8.81 12.04
CA THR A 143 4.86 8.09 12.82
C THR A 143 4.95 8.45 14.31
N ALA A 144 6.17 8.58 14.86
CA ALA A 144 6.36 8.96 16.25
C ALA A 144 5.83 10.37 16.57
N ASP A 145 6.08 11.32 15.66
CA ASP A 145 5.58 12.70 15.78
C ASP A 145 4.05 12.74 15.77
N ALA A 146 3.42 12.00 14.85
CA ALA A 146 1.97 11.88 14.78
C ALA A 146 1.38 11.27 16.07
N MET A 147 2.01 10.24 16.63
CA MET A 147 1.57 9.65 17.90
C MET A 147 1.70 10.62 19.07
N THR A 148 2.77 11.39 19.12
CA THR A 148 3.02 12.37 20.18
C THR A 148 2.05 13.56 20.08
N ALA A 149 1.70 13.99 18.86
CA ALA A 149 0.67 15.01 18.64
C ALA A 149 -0.71 14.59 19.18
N GLU A 150 -1.00 13.29 19.18
CA GLU A 150 -2.21 12.68 19.76
C GLU A 150 -2.06 12.36 21.27
N GLY A 151 -0.97 12.79 21.90
CA GLY A 151 -0.72 12.61 23.34
C GLY A 151 -0.25 11.20 23.74
N LEU A 152 0.13 10.35 22.78
CA LEU A 152 0.64 9.01 23.07
C LEU A 152 2.14 9.05 23.40
N SER A 153 2.54 8.36 24.46
CA SER A 153 3.96 8.19 24.82
C SER A 153 4.60 7.11 23.94
N VAL A 154 5.50 7.51 23.04
CA VAL A 154 6.25 6.60 22.17
C VAL A 154 7.46 6.02 22.91
N SER A 155 7.45 4.72 23.17
CA SER A 155 8.52 3.99 23.88
C SER A 155 9.77 3.80 23.02
N CYS A 156 9.62 3.64 21.71
CA CYS A 156 10.74 3.63 20.77
C CYS A 156 10.32 4.02 19.35
N SER A 157 11.27 4.53 18.57
CA SER A 157 11.17 4.66 17.11
C SER A 157 12.26 3.82 16.47
N ALA A 158 11.93 3.07 15.42
CA ALA A 158 12.93 2.31 14.68
C ALA A 158 13.90 3.26 13.95
N ASP A 159 15.20 2.96 14.00
CA ASP A 159 16.24 3.75 13.31
C ASP A 159 16.07 3.73 11.79
N ARG A 160 15.51 2.62 11.27
CA ARG A 160 15.18 2.42 9.86
C ARG A 160 13.80 1.76 9.76
N PRO A 161 13.01 2.07 8.71
CA PRO A 161 11.67 1.52 8.53
C PRO A 161 11.75 0.06 8.03
N THR A 162 12.24 -0.83 8.89
CA THR A 162 12.50 -2.25 8.60
C THR A 162 12.09 -3.09 9.80
N ALA A 163 11.75 -4.36 9.54
CA ALA A 163 11.34 -5.31 10.57
C ALA A 163 12.39 -5.52 11.66
N GLU A 164 13.67 -5.64 11.28
CA GLU A 164 14.76 -5.88 12.21
C GLU A 164 14.98 -4.71 13.17
N HIS A 165 15.06 -3.48 12.64
CA HIS A 165 15.29 -2.29 13.46
C HIS A 165 14.10 -2.01 14.40
N LEU A 166 12.87 -2.27 13.95
CA LEU A 166 11.71 -2.17 14.84
C LEU A 166 11.77 -3.21 15.96
N ALA A 167 12.05 -4.48 15.63
CA ALA A 167 12.14 -5.54 16.63
C ALA A 167 13.25 -5.27 17.65
N THR A 168 14.42 -4.79 17.21
CA THR A 168 15.51 -4.37 18.08
C THR A 168 15.12 -3.18 18.97
N GLY A 169 14.43 -2.18 18.43
CA GLY A 169 13.94 -1.04 19.20
C GLY A 169 12.96 -1.47 20.29
N ILE A 170 11.99 -2.32 19.94
CA ILE A 170 11.02 -2.90 20.87
C ILE A 170 11.75 -3.72 21.95
N ALA A 171 12.66 -4.62 21.56
CA ALA A 171 13.39 -5.46 22.50
C ALA A 171 14.27 -4.66 23.48
N LYS A 172 14.76 -3.49 23.10
CA LYS A 172 15.49 -2.57 23.99
C LYS A 172 14.56 -1.81 24.94
N ALA A 173 13.40 -1.37 24.46
CA ALA A 173 12.43 -0.64 25.27
C ALA A 173 11.69 -1.53 26.29
N LEU A 174 11.69 -2.85 26.06
CA LEU A 174 11.03 -3.85 26.90
C LEU A 174 11.96 -4.57 27.90
N GLN A 175 13.24 -4.18 27.97
CA GLN A 175 14.18 -4.63 29.02
C GLN A 175 13.92 -3.90 30.34
#